data_AF-A0A8S2ZKY9-F1
#
_entry.id   AF-A0A8S2ZKY9-F1
#
_cell.length_a   1.000
_cell.length_b   1.000
_cell.length_c   1.000
_cell.angle_alpha   90.00
_cell.angle_beta   90.00
_cell.angle_gamma   90.00
#
_symmetry.space_group_name_H-M   'P 1'
#
loop_
_entity.id
_entity.type
_entity.pdbx_description
1 polymer ?
#
loop_
_entity_poly.entity_id
_entity_poly.type
_entity_poly.pdbx_seq_one_letter_code
_entity_poly.pdbx_strand_id
1 'polypeptide(L)' 'IKDVPNLMIFCATNRLHMMDDAFLRRMSGKFFVGRPSSNARKSILSGIKPWHMPPNLLDGLTTATTNFSGAALR' A
#
# COMPACT_ATOMS: atom_id res chain seq x y z
N ILE A 1 -4.15 -0.83 26.07
CA ILE A 1 -4.88 -1.54 24.98
C ILE A 1 -4.31 -2.94 24.77
N LYS A 2 -2.99 -3.11 24.90
CA LYS A 2 -2.33 -4.44 24.96
C LYS A 2 -2.96 -5.42 25.96
N ASP A 3 -3.66 -4.91 26.97
CA ASP A 3 -4.12 -5.67 28.15
C ASP A 3 -5.61 -6.07 28.09
N VAL A 4 -6.32 -5.78 26.99
CA VAL A 4 -7.70 -6.23 26.81
C VAL A 4 -7.70 -7.53 25.99
N PRO A 5 -8.13 -8.67 26.57
CA PRO A 5 -8.15 -9.93 25.83
C PRO A 5 -9.07 -9.84 24.62
N ASN A 6 -8.63 -10.43 23.50
CA ASN A 6 -9.38 -10.50 22.22
C ASN A 6 -9.70 -9.15 21.55
N LEU A 7 -9.03 -8.06 21.91
CA LEU A 7 -9.18 -6.77 21.23
C LEU A 7 -7.97 -6.47 20.33
N MET A 8 -8.22 -6.33 19.02
CA MET A 8 -7.22 -5.88 18.05
C MET A 8 -7.62 -4.54 17.46
N ILE A 9 -6.70 -3.58 17.47
CA ILE A 9 -6.90 -2.24 16.91
C ILE A 9 -5.99 -2.05 15.70
N PHE A 10 -6.60 -1.67 14.58
CA PHE A 10 -5.89 -1.21 13.39
C PHE A 10 -5.97 0.30 13.29
N CYS A 11 -4.82 0.93 13.06
CA CYS A 11 -4.70 2.37 12.86
C CYS A 11 -4.00 2.61 11.52
N ALA A 12 -4.44 3.61 10.77
CA ALA A 12 -3.81 4.05 9.53
C ALA A 12 -3.56 5.56 9.60
N THR A 13 -2.34 6.00 9.30
CA THR A 13 -1.97 7.41 9.29
C THR A 13 -0.94 7.70 8.21
N ASN A 14 -1.05 8.87 7.59
CA ASN A 14 -0.03 9.42 6.69
C ASN A 14 0.96 10.36 7.41
N ARG A 15 0.70 10.69 8.69
CA ARG A 15 1.50 11.64 9.48
C ARG A 15 1.86 11.04 10.83
N LEU A 16 2.69 10.00 10.82
CA LEU A 16 3.10 9.30 12.05
C LEU A 16 3.76 10.23 13.07
N HIS A 17 4.53 11.22 12.61
CA HIS A 17 5.25 12.19 13.44
C HIS A 17 4.34 13.15 14.23
N MET A 18 3.06 13.26 13.87
CA MET A 18 2.09 14.09 14.60
C MET A 18 1.36 13.30 15.69
N MET A 19 1.62 12.00 15.83
CA MET A 19 0.96 11.17 16.83
C MET A 19 1.65 11.26 18.18
N ASP A 20 0.87 11.17 19.25
CA ASP A 20 1.37 11.15 20.61
C ASP A 20 2.23 9.91 20.91
N ASP A 21 3.34 10.10 21.62
CA ASP A 21 4.27 9.02 21.95
C ASP A 21 3.65 7.98 22.89
N ALA A 22 2.80 8.38 23.83
CA ALA A 22 2.15 7.45 24.75
C ALA A 22 1.10 6.59 24.03
N PHE A 23 0.47 7.11 22.97
CA PHE A 23 -0.32 6.31 22.04
C PHE A 23 0.55 5.34 21.25
N LEU A 24 1.65 5.82 20.65
CA LEU A 24 2.54 5.01 19.83
C LEU A 24 3.23 3.88 20.59
N ARG A 25 3.45 4.01 21.90
CA ARG A 25 3.98 2.94 22.78
C ARG A 25 2.97 1.80 22.99
N ARG A 26 1.67 2.06 22.84
CA ARG A 26 0.61 1.05 23.00
C ARG A 26 0.37 0.24 21.72
N MET A 27 0.84 0.72 20.58
CA MET A 27 0.77 0.00 19.31
C MET A 27 1.89 -1.04 19.25
N SER A 28 1.51 -2.32 19.21
CA SER A 28 2.46 -3.45 19.18
C SER A 28 3.19 -3.59 17.85
N GLY A 29 2.57 -3.17 16.74
CA GLY A 29 3.14 -3.22 15.39
C GLY A 29 3.03 -1.89 14.67
N LYS A 30 4.13 -1.45 14.06
CA LYS A 30 4.18 -0.26 13.20
C LYS A 30 4.75 -0.69 11.86
N PHE A 31 3.94 -0.61 10.81
CA PHE A 31 4.32 -1.04 9.48
C PHE A 31 4.42 0.17 8.56
N PHE A 32 5.58 0.35 7.93
CA PHE A 32 5.74 1.37 6.90
C PHE A 32 5.19 0.85 5.58
N VAL A 33 4.21 1.55 5.01
CA VAL A 33 3.62 1.21 3.71
C VAL A 33 4.23 2.15 2.66
N GLY A 34 5.19 1.62 1.91
CA GLY A 34 5.86 2.33 0.82
C GLY A 34 5.08 2.29 -0.52
N ARG A 35 5.66 2.90 -1.55
CA ARG A 35 5.15 2.79 -2.92
C ARG A 35 5.29 1.35 -3.44
N PRO A 36 4.38 0.88 -4.31
CA PRO A 36 4.46 -0.47 -4.85
C PRO A 36 5.73 -0.68 -5.69
N SER A 37 6.35 -1.85 -5.52
CA SER A 37 7.46 -2.32 -6.35
C SER A 37 7.02 -2.59 -7.79
N SER A 38 7.95 -2.77 -8.72
CA SER A 38 7.65 -3.09 -10.12
C SER A 38 6.70 -4.29 -10.26
N ASN A 39 6.99 -5.37 -9.55
CA ASN A 39 6.17 -6.58 -9.56
C ASN A 39 4.77 -6.34 -8.96
N ALA A 40 4.68 -5.56 -7.88
CA ALA A 40 3.40 -5.19 -7.28
C ALA A 40 2.56 -4.30 -8.22
N ARG A 41 3.19 -3.37 -8.94
CA ARG A 41 2.50 -2.53 -9.95
C ARG A 41 1.98 -3.39 -11.11
N LYS A 42 2.77 -4.33 -11.63
CA LYS A 42 2.34 -5.27 -12.66
C LYS A 42 1.13 -6.08 -12.20
N SER A 43 1.13 -6.55 -10.95
CA SER A 43 -0.01 -7.25 -10.35
C SER A 43 -1.26 -6.37 -10.24
N ILE A 44 -1.13 -5.11 -9.81
CA ILE A 44 -2.27 -4.16 -9.75
C ILE A 44 -2.85 -3.92 -11.15
N LEU A 45 -1.98 -3.64 -12.14
CA LEU A 45 -2.38 -3.36 -13.52
C LEU A 45 -3.03 -4.58 -14.20
N SER A 46 -2.64 -5.80 -13.82
CA SER A 46 -3.25 -7.03 -14.36
C SER A 46 -4.73 -7.22 -13.98
N GLY A 47 -5.21 -6.50 -12.96
CA GLY A 47 -6.64 -6.51 -12.57
C GLY A 47 -7.55 -5.67 -13.47
N ILE A 48 -6.98 -4.86 -14.38
CA ILE A 48 -7.73 -4.06 -15.34
C ILE A 48 -8.29 -4.98 -16.44
N LYS A 49 -9.61 -4.93 -16.68
CA LYS A 49 -10.27 -5.84 -17.65
C LYS A 49 -9.64 -5.68 -19.06
N PRO A 50 -9.18 -6.77 -19.68
CA PRO A 50 -8.41 -6.72 -20.91
C PRO A 50 -9.33 -6.67 -22.14
N TRP A 51 -10.03 -5.56 -22.37
CA TRP A 51 -10.64 -5.34 -23.68
C TRP A 51 -9.54 -4.79 -24.61
N HIS A 52 -8.97 -5.67 -25.44
CA HIS A 52 -7.94 -5.35 -26.44
C HIS A 52 -6.64 -4.70 -25.94
N MET A 53 -5.98 -5.27 -24.93
CA MET A 53 -4.60 -4.83 -24.62
C MET A 53 -3.60 -5.42 -25.63
N PRO A 54 -2.75 -4.58 -26.27
CA PRO A 54 -1.66 -5.06 -27.11
C PRO A 54 -0.64 -5.87 -26.28
N PRO A 55 0.06 -6.83 -26.91
CA PRO A 55 1.10 -7.60 -26.23
C PRO A 55 2.19 -6.66 -25.70
N ASN A 56 2.72 -6.95 -24.51
CA ASN A 56 3.75 -6.18 -23.79
C ASN A 56 3.34 -4.78 -23.27
N LEU A 57 2.08 -4.36 -23.42
CA LEU A 57 1.63 -3.06 -22.88
C LEU A 57 1.83 -2.96 -21.36
N LEU A 58 1.54 -4.03 -20.62
CA LEU A 58 1.67 -4.06 -19.16
C LEU A 58 3.12 -3.83 -18.69
N ASP A 59 4.10 -4.36 -19.41
CA ASP A 59 5.51 -4.17 -19.07
C ASP A 59 5.96 -2.73 -19.35
N GLY A 60 5.48 -2.15 -20.46
CA GLY A 60 5.65 -0.72 -20.76
C GLY A 60 5.02 0.18 -19.69
N LEU A 61 3.79 -0.10 -19.28
CA LEU A 61 3.09 0.65 -18.22
C LEU A 61 3.76 0.51 -16.86
N THR A 62 4.24 -0.68 -16.52
CA THR A 62 4.96 -0.92 -15.25
C THR A 62 6.26 -0.10 -15.17
N THR A 63 6.92 0.06 -16.32
CA THR A 63 8.14 0.88 -16.47
C THR A 63 7.82 2.37 -16.46
N ALA A 64 6.73 2.80 -17.11
CA ALA A 64 6.34 4.21 -17.18
C ALA A 64 5.79 4.76 -15.84
N THR A 65 5.14 3.91 -15.03
CA THR A 65 4.45 4.33 -13.79
C THR A 65 5.32 4.23 -12.54
N THR A 66 6.62 4.52 -12.68
CA THR A 66 7.53 4.57 -11.51
C THR A 66 7.03 5.57 -10.47
N ASN A 67 7.06 5.19 -9.19
CA ASN A 67 6.60 5.98 -8.03
C ASN A 67 5.10 6.25 -7.92
N PHE A 68 4.27 5.69 -8.80
CA PHE A 68 2.82 5.83 -8.70
C PHE A 68 2.30 5.10 -7.46
N SER A 69 1.27 5.64 -6.82
CA SER A 69 0.56 4.93 -5.74
C SER A 69 -0.29 3.83 -6.36
N GLY A 70 -0.67 2.82 -5.56
CA GLY A 70 -1.62 1.81 -6.03
C GLY A 70 -2.95 2.41 -6.49
N ALA A 71 -3.39 3.50 -5.85
CA ALA A 71 -4.61 4.22 -6.24
C ALA A 71 -4.48 4.93 -7.59
N ALA A 72 -3.29 5.38 -7.98
CA ALA A 72 -3.05 6.01 -9.29
C ALA A 72 -2.96 4.99 -10.44
N LEU A 73 -2.81 3.70 -10.13
CA LEU A 73 -2.72 2.62 -11.12
C LEU A 73 -4.07 1.96 -11.41
N ARG A 74 -5.12 2.33 -10.67
CA ARG A 74 -6.46 1.76 -10.78
C ARG A 74 -7.40 2.79 -11.40
#